data_AF-A0A961IAP4-F1
#
_entry.id   AF-A0A961IAP4-F1
#
_cell.length_a   1.000
_cell.length_b   1.000
_cell.length_c   1.000
_cell.angle_alpha   90.00
_cell.angle_beta   90.00
_cell.angle_gamma   90.00
#
_symmetry.space_group_name_H-M   'P 1'
#
loop_
_entity.id
_entity.type
_entity.pdbx_description
1 polymer ?
#
loop_
_entity_poly.entity_id
_entity_poly.type
_entity_poly.pdbx_seq_one_letter_code
_entity_poly.pdbx_strand_id
1 'polypeptide(L)' 'GEFERHFRLPEKADSQQISASSEHGVLRIRIGKSAKAQPRRITVNH' A
#
# COMPACT_ATOMS: atom_id res chain seq x y z
N GLY A 1 6.79 16.67 23.94
CA GLY A 1 6.67 15.20 24.01
C GLY A 1 6.90 14.66 22.62
N GLU A 2 7.54 13.50 22.52
CA GLU A 2 7.82 12.83 21.25
C GLU A 2 6.70 11.82 20.94
N PHE A 3 6.40 11.62 19.66
CA PHE A 3 5.31 10.74 19.21
C PHE A 3 5.76 9.93 18.00
N GLU A 4 5.65 8.60 18.10
CA GLU A 4 5.97 7.67 17.03
C GLU A 4 4.85 6.64 16.89
N ARG A 5 4.49 6.30 15.65
CA ARG A 5 3.55 5.22 15.35
C ARG A 5 4.03 4.38 14.17
N HIS A 6 4.11 3.08 14.41
CA HIS A 6 4.36 2.08 13.38
C HIS A 6 3.08 1.35 12.98
N PHE A 7 2.91 1.14 11.69
CA PHE A 7 1.82 0.38 11.11
C PHE A 7 2.39 -0.69 10.19
N ARG A 8 1.85 -1.91 10.28
CA ARG A 8 2.14 -2.95 9.29
C ARG A 8 1.25 -2.75 8.08
N LEU A 9 1.86 -2.65 6.91
CA LEU A 9 1.11 -2.57 5.66
C LEU A 9 0.54 -3.95 5.31
N PRO A 10 -0.71 -4.03 4.83
CA PRO A 10 -1.27 -5.27 4.32
C PRO A 10 -0.58 -5.66 3.00
N GLU A 11 -0.62 -6.94 2.64
CA GLU A 11 0.04 -7.49 1.45
C GLU A 11 -0.36 -6.80 0.13
N LYS A 12 -1.59 -6.29 0.05
CA LYS A 12 -2.14 -5.62 -1.15
C LYS A 12 -1.95 -4.10 -1.14
N ALA A 13 -1.13 -3.56 -0.23
CA ALA A 13 -0.75 -2.15 -0.25
C ALA A 13 0.51 -1.97 -1.10
N ASP A 14 0.51 -0.94 -1.95
CA ASP A 14 1.67 -0.56 -2.75
C ASP A 14 2.47 0.52 -2.02
N SER A 15 3.64 0.15 -1.50
CA SER A 15 4.53 1.06 -0.78
C SER A 15 5.20 2.11 -1.66
N GLN A 16 5.15 1.96 -2.99
CA GLN A 16 5.63 2.98 -3.92
C GLN A 16 4.57 4.07 -4.17
N GLN A 17 3.31 3.81 -3.81
CA GLN A 17 2.19 4.73 -3.99
C GLN A 17 1.71 5.32 -2.66
N ILE A 18 2.63 5.86 -1.87
CA ILE A 18 2.32 6.53 -0.61
C ILE A 18 2.23 8.04 -0.84
N SER A 19 1.19 8.67 -0.31
CA SER A 19 1.05 10.13 -0.26
C SER A 19 0.54 10.59 1.10
N ALA A 20 0.94 11.80 1.50
CA ALA A 20 0.55 12.40 2.77
C ALA A 20 0.05 13.83 2.56
N SER A 21 -0.96 14.22 3.33
CA SER A 21 -1.49 15.58 3.37
C SER A 21 -1.90 15.91 4.80
N SER A 22 -1.64 17.15 5.24
CA SER A 22 -2.05 17.63 6.56
C SER A 22 -3.02 18.79 6.39
N GLU A 23 -4.16 18.74 7.08
CA GLU A 23 -5.20 19.74 7.00
C GLU A 23 -5.98 19.80 8.32
N HIS A 24 -6.26 21.00 8.82
CA HIS A 24 -6.98 21.23 10.09
C HIS A 24 -6.44 20.41 11.28
N GLY A 25 -5.11 20.23 11.36
CA GLY A 25 -4.47 19.47 12.43
C GLY A 25 -4.54 17.95 12.29
N VAL A 26 -4.99 17.43 11.14
CA VAL A 26 -5.09 15.99 10.87
C VAL A 26 -4.12 15.59 9.77
N LEU A 27 -3.22 14.64 10.09
CA LEU A 27 -2.38 13.97 9.11
C LEU A 27 -3.16 12.84 8.43
N ARG A 28 -3.34 12.94 7.11
CA ARG A 28 -3.96 11.92 6.27
C ARG A 28 -2.89 11.26 5.39
N ILE A 29 -2.70 9.96 5.58
CA ILE A 29 -1.81 9.12 4.76
C ILE A 29 -2.67 8.26 3.84
N ARG A 30 -2.41 8.29 2.54
CA ARG A 30 -3.03 7.42 1.53
C ARG A 30 -1.98 6.47 0.98
N ILE A 31 -2.34 5.19 0.89
CA ILE A 31 -1.49 4.14 0.35
C ILE A 31 -2.26 3.45 -0.77
N GLY A 32 -1.68 3.42 -1.97
CA GLY A 32 -2.27 2.77 -3.13
C GLY A 32 -2.49 1.28 -2.91
N LYS A 33 -3.43 0.70 -3.65
CA LYS A 33 -3.58 -0.76 -3.71
C LYS A 33 -2.65 -1.30 -4.77
N SER A 34 -2.01 -2.43 -4.50
CA SER A 34 -1.19 -3.13 -5.50
C SER A 34 -2.02 -3.47 -6.74
N ALA A 35 -1.40 -3.35 -7.91
CA ALA A 35 -2.04 -3.73 -9.16
C ALA A 35 -2.48 -5.20 -9.11
N LYS A 36 -3.65 -5.51 -9.68
CA LYS A 36 -4.10 -6.91 -9.78
C LYS A 36 -3.10 -7.69 -10.64
N ALA A 37 -2.72 -8.87 -10.16
CA ALA A 37 -1.95 -9.81 -10.97
C ALA A 37 -2.72 -10.13 -12.25
N GLN A 38 -2.04 -10.05 -13.40
CA GLN A 38 -2.60 -10.50 -14.65
C GLN A 38 -2.70 -12.03 -14.65
N PRO A 39 -3.79 -12.62 -15.18
CA PRO A 39 -3.89 -14.06 -15.29
C PRO A 39 -2.73 -14.60 -16.13
N ARG A 40 -1.98 -15.57 -15.59
CA ARG A 40 -0.89 -16.24 -16.28
C ARG A 40 -1.40 -17.56 -16.85
N ARG A 41 -1.18 -17.81 -18.15
CA ARG A 41 -1.44 -19.13 -18.74
C ARG A 41 -0.40 -20.11 -18.22
N ILE A 42 -0.86 -21.18 -17.58
CA ILE A 42 0.02 -22.27 -17.12
C ILE A 42 0.00 -23.35 -18.21
N THR A 43 1.14 -23.59 -18.85
CA THR A 43 1.32 -24.71 -19.79
C THR A 43 1.58 -25.98 -18.99
N VAL A 44 0.73 -27.00 -19.16
CA VAL A 44 0.98 -28.34 -18.60
C VAL A 44 1.72 -29.14 -19.66
N ASN A 45 2.95 -29.56 -19.35
CA ASN A 45 3.72 -30.46 -20.20
C ASN A 45 3.48 -31.91 -19.74
N HIS A 46 3.32 -32.81 -20.70
CA HIS A 46 3.29 -34.27 -20.52
C HIS A 46 4.71 -34.84 -20.65
#